data_AF-A0A1E3X461-F1
#
_entry.id   AF-A0A1E3X461-F1
#
_cell.length_a   1.000
_cell.length_b   1.000
_cell.length_c   1.000
_cell.angle_alpha   90.00
_cell.angle_beta   90.00
_cell.angle_gamma   90.00
#
_symmetry.space_group_name_H-M   'P 1'
#
loop_
_entity.id
_entity.type
_entity.pdbx_description
1 polymer ?
#
loop_
_entity_poly.entity_id
_entity_poly.type
_entity_poly.pdbx_seq_one_letter_code
_entity_poly.pdbx_strand_id
1 'polypeptide(L)'
;MTRTPINKNHRCESPQGGEAGFTLVELIISIVLVSIAGLFIFQIVSQSISVYAKMSSRKERADNAVLSLERMSREIRDAKNIVSAGSNKLTFEKKEAAEGKDSHKKVKFILNTSTNKLMRQSASSDGSLPADNTSGNVLAMNVESFTATKDGKNRVVVKLEFIDGSQWRTTVYPRNYNIDDDGDDGGGGGSGDDDDTGDDDDDDDDDA
;
A
#
# COMPACT_ATOMS: atom_id res chain seq x y z
N MET A 1 -88.36 0.07 64.70
CA MET A 1 -88.58 -0.75 63.50
C MET A 1 -88.71 0.21 62.32
N THR A 2 -87.68 0.30 61.49
CA THR A 2 -87.67 1.22 60.35
C THR A 2 -87.06 0.45 59.18
N ARG A 3 -87.92 -0.06 58.29
CA ARG A 3 -87.51 -0.73 57.05
C ARG A 3 -87.44 0.32 55.95
N THR A 4 -86.23 0.64 55.53
CA THR A 4 -85.97 1.46 54.34
C THR A 4 -86.23 0.61 53.08
N PRO A 5 -86.99 1.10 52.08
CA PRO A 5 -87.18 0.37 50.83
C PRO A 5 -85.93 0.42 49.95
N ILE A 6 -85.57 -0.74 49.40
CA ILE A 6 -84.49 -0.91 48.41
C ILE A 6 -84.99 -0.39 47.05
N ASN A 7 -84.41 0.70 46.56
CA ASN A 7 -84.64 1.20 45.20
C ASN A 7 -83.85 0.34 44.20
N LYS A 8 -84.58 -0.39 43.34
CA LYS A 8 -84.02 -1.15 42.20
C LYS A 8 -84.04 -0.28 40.94
N ASN A 9 -83.07 0.62 40.80
CA ASN A 9 -82.77 1.24 39.51
C ASN A 9 -81.64 0.47 38.82
N HIS A 10 -82.03 -0.56 38.09
CA HIS A 10 -81.22 -1.23 37.09
C HIS A 10 -80.98 -0.29 35.90
N ARG A 11 -79.78 0.31 35.82
CA ARG A 11 -78.97 0.42 34.60
C ARG A 11 -77.73 1.29 34.85
N CYS A 12 -76.57 0.64 34.86
CA CYS A 12 -75.38 1.19 34.24
C CYS A 12 -74.91 0.11 33.26
N GLU A 13 -75.19 0.35 31.98
CA GLU A 13 -74.54 -0.32 30.87
C GLU A 13 -73.06 0.06 30.93
N SER A 14 -72.20 -0.84 31.42
CA SER A 14 -70.83 -0.85 30.94
C SER A 14 -70.84 -1.68 29.67
N PRO A 15 -70.35 -1.18 28.53
CA PRO A 15 -70.23 -1.99 27.34
C PRO A 15 -69.38 -3.19 27.71
N GLN A 16 -69.93 -4.39 27.54
CA GLN A 16 -69.10 -5.56 27.32
C GLN A 16 -68.40 -5.31 25.98
N GLY A 17 -67.37 -4.46 26.02
CA GLY A 17 -66.25 -4.58 25.10
C GLY A 17 -65.61 -5.90 25.46
N GLY A 18 -66.23 -6.99 25.00
CA GLY A 18 -65.68 -8.32 25.13
C GLY A 18 -64.25 -8.22 24.66
N GLU A 19 -63.33 -8.65 25.50
CA GLU A 19 -61.93 -8.82 25.14
C GLU A 19 -61.92 -9.68 23.88
N ALA A 20 -61.83 -9.03 22.72
CA ALA A 20 -61.94 -9.69 21.44
C ALA A 20 -60.68 -10.53 21.29
N GLY A 21 -60.78 -11.82 21.63
CA GLY A 21 -59.71 -12.77 21.41
C GLY A 21 -59.34 -12.81 19.94
N PHE A 22 -58.04 -12.94 19.66
CA PHE A 22 -57.52 -13.10 18.29
C PHE A 22 -58.25 -14.25 17.60
N THR A 23 -58.82 -13.97 16.44
CA THR A 23 -59.43 -15.03 15.63
C THR A 23 -58.34 -15.92 15.05
N LEU A 24 -58.62 -17.22 14.88
CA LEU A 24 -57.66 -18.16 14.30
C LEU A 24 -57.18 -17.72 12.91
N VAL A 25 -58.07 -17.11 12.11
CA VAL A 25 -57.73 -16.60 10.78
C VAL A 25 -56.76 -15.41 10.83
N GLU A 26 -56.91 -14.52 11.82
CA GLU A 26 -56.03 -13.37 12.01
C GLU A 26 -54.60 -13.81 12.37
N LEU A 27 -54.47 -14.87 13.19
CA LEU A 27 -53.17 -15.47 13.50
C LEU A 27 -52.51 -16.08 12.24
N ILE A 28 -53.26 -16.78 11.40
CA ILE A 28 -52.75 -17.37 10.15
C ILE A 28 -52.27 -16.28 9.20
N ILE A 29 -53.04 -15.22 9.01
CA ILE A 29 -52.64 -14.12 8.13
C ILE A 29 -51.38 -13.44 8.69
N SER A 30 -51.31 -13.24 10.01
CA SER A 30 -50.15 -12.62 10.66
C SER A 30 -48.86 -13.42 10.45
N ILE A 31 -48.87 -14.75 10.63
CA ILE A 31 -47.67 -15.57 10.41
C ILE A 31 -47.22 -15.55 8.93
N VAL A 32 -48.17 -15.53 7.99
CA VAL A 32 -47.84 -15.42 6.56
C VAL A 32 -47.20 -14.07 6.26
N LEU A 33 -47.77 -12.97 6.76
CA LEU A 33 -47.20 -11.64 6.58
C LEU A 33 -45.80 -11.51 7.21
N VAL A 34 -45.61 -12.02 8.42
CA VAL A 34 -44.30 -12.02 9.10
C VAL A 34 -43.29 -12.88 8.35
N SER A 35 -43.68 -14.02 7.79
CA SER A 35 -42.76 -14.86 7.02
C SER A 35 -42.27 -14.17 5.75
N ILE A 36 -43.17 -13.50 5.01
CA ILE A 36 -42.81 -12.72 3.82
C ILE A 36 -41.88 -11.54 4.21
N ALA A 37 -42.24 -10.80 5.27
CA ALA A 37 -41.40 -9.71 5.79
C ALA A 37 -40.02 -10.22 6.26
N GLY A 38 -39.99 -11.39 6.91
CA GLY A 38 -38.78 -12.02 7.40
C GLY A 38 -37.78 -12.35 6.29
N LEU A 39 -38.26 -12.79 5.13
CA LEU A 39 -37.40 -13.05 3.96
C LEU A 39 -36.71 -11.76 3.47
N PHE A 40 -37.45 -10.64 3.40
CA PHE A 40 -36.87 -9.36 3.01
C PHE A 40 -35.81 -8.88 4.00
N ILE A 41 -36.12 -8.96 5.30
CA ILE A 41 -35.19 -8.58 6.37
C ILE A 41 -33.92 -9.46 6.30
N PHE A 42 -34.08 -10.77 6.11
CA PHE A 42 -32.96 -11.69 6.02
C PHE A 42 -32.02 -11.39 4.85
N GLN A 43 -32.57 -11.02 3.69
CA GLN A 43 -31.77 -10.60 2.53
C GLN A 43 -30.98 -9.32 2.82
N ILE A 44 -31.61 -8.31 3.41
CA ILE A 44 -30.96 -7.04 3.76
C ILE A 44 -29.82 -7.26 4.75
N VAL A 45 -30.05 -8.06 5.80
CA VAL A 45 -29.02 -8.38 6.80
C VAL A 45 -27.85 -9.12 6.17
N SER A 46 -28.12 -10.11 5.33
CA SER A 46 -27.09 -10.90 4.63
C SER A 46 -26.23 -10.05 3.70
N GLN A 47 -26.84 -9.11 2.98
CA GLN A 47 -26.12 -8.13 2.15
C GLN A 47 -25.28 -7.18 3.01
N SER A 48 -25.84 -6.69 4.12
CA SER A 48 -25.16 -5.76 5.04
C SER A 48 -23.90 -6.39 5.63
N ILE A 49 -23.97 -7.65 6.06
CA ILE A 49 -22.80 -8.40 6.57
C ILE A 49 -21.73 -8.54 5.48
N SER A 50 -22.14 -8.88 4.25
CA SER A 50 -21.21 -9.06 3.13
C SER A 50 -20.50 -7.75 2.75
N VAL A 51 -21.23 -6.63 2.77
CA VAL A 51 -20.67 -5.30 2.52
C VAL A 51 -19.70 -4.92 3.64
N TYR A 52 -20.08 -5.15 4.90
CA TYR A 52 -19.22 -4.87 6.05
C TYR A 52 -17.90 -5.65 5.99
N ALA A 53 -17.95 -6.95 5.68
CA ALA A 53 -16.75 -7.77 5.52
C ALA A 53 -15.84 -7.29 4.38
N LYS A 54 -16.44 -6.88 3.24
CA LYS A 54 -15.69 -6.27 2.13
C LYS A 54 -15.08 -4.92 2.51
N MET A 55 -15.78 -4.13 3.31
CA MET A 55 -15.28 -2.82 3.76
C MET A 55 -14.13 -2.95 4.75
N SER A 56 -14.22 -3.90 5.68
CA SER A 56 -13.15 -4.21 6.63
C SER A 56 -11.85 -4.61 5.92
N SER A 57 -11.94 -5.55 4.96
CA SER A 57 -10.76 -5.98 4.19
C SER A 57 -10.17 -4.87 3.33
N ARG A 58 -10.99 -3.97 2.77
CA ARG A 58 -10.50 -2.78 2.05
C ARG A 58 -9.77 -1.82 2.98
N LYS A 59 -10.29 -1.60 4.20
CA LYS A 59 -9.64 -0.74 5.19
C LYS A 59 -8.27 -1.29 5.58
N GLU A 60 -8.18 -2.58 5.90
CA GLU A 60 -6.92 -3.22 6.27
C GLU A 60 -5.86 -3.08 5.15
N ARG A 61 -6.26 -3.25 3.89
CA ARG A 61 -5.37 -3.06 2.74
C ARG A 61 -4.91 -1.62 2.57
N ALA A 62 -5.81 -0.66 2.75
CA ALA A 62 -5.46 0.77 2.68
C ALA A 62 -4.46 1.13 3.78
N ASP A 63 -4.69 0.68 5.02
CA ASP A 63 -3.78 0.92 6.14
C ASP A 63 -2.41 0.27 5.88
N ASN A 64 -2.40 -0.97 5.35
CA ASN A 64 -1.16 -1.64 4.93
C ASN A 64 -0.44 -0.86 3.82
N ALA A 65 -1.15 -0.41 2.78
CA ALA A 65 -0.57 0.36 1.68
C ALA A 65 0.12 1.64 2.17
N VAL A 66 -0.55 2.39 3.05
CA VAL A 66 -0.01 3.61 3.65
C VAL A 66 1.24 3.29 4.47
N LEU A 67 1.18 2.28 5.35
CA LEU A 67 2.32 1.88 6.17
C LEU A 67 3.52 1.44 5.32
N SER A 68 3.30 0.64 4.27
CA SER A 68 4.35 0.20 3.36
C SER A 68 4.98 1.38 2.61
N LEU A 69 4.17 2.31 2.10
CA LEU A 69 4.65 3.51 1.43
C LEU A 69 5.39 4.45 2.36
N GLU A 70 4.93 4.63 3.60
CA GLU A 70 5.65 5.41 4.61
C GLU A 70 7.01 4.80 4.92
N ARG A 71 7.05 3.48 5.13
CA ARG A 71 8.30 2.77 5.42
C ARG A 71 9.28 2.90 4.24
N MET A 72 8.82 2.63 3.02
CA MET A 72 9.64 2.82 1.82
C MET A 72 10.08 4.28 1.67
N SER A 73 9.20 5.25 1.91
CA SER A 73 9.51 6.67 1.81
C SER A 73 10.60 7.09 2.80
N ARG A 74 10.55 6.60 4.05
CA ARG A 74 11.59 6.86 5.05
C ARG A 74 12.93 6.28 4.61
N GLU A 75 12.95 5.02 4.17
CA GLU A 75 14.21 4.39 3.75
C GLU A 75 14.79 5.02 2.47
N ILE A 76 13.96 5.35 1.49
CA ILE A 76 14.37 6.05 0.25
C ILE A 76 14.86 7.46 0.58
N ARG A 77 14.28 8.13 1.58
CA ARG A 77 14.73 9.46 1.99
C ARG A 77 16.18 9.45 2.50
N ASP A 78 16.62 8.34 3.09
CA ASP A 78 17.99 8.15 3.57
C ASP A 78 18.94 7.63 2.49
N ALA A 79 18.46 7.42 1.26
CA ALA A 79 19.26 6.95 0.14
C ALA A 79 20.34 7.98 -0.24
N LYS A 80 21.56 7.47 -0.42
CA LYS A 80 22.72 8.15 -1.00
C LYS A 80 22.80 7.95 -2.51
N ASN A 81 22.47 6.76 -2.99
CA ASN A 81 22.50 6.43 -4.41
C ASN A 81 21.36 5.47 -4.77
N ILE A 82 20.71 5.68 -5.91
CA ILE A 82 19.72 4.77 -6.48
C ILE A 82 20.42 3.89 -7.52
N VAL A 83 20.69 2.64 -7.15
CA VAL A 83 21.39 1.66 -8.00
C VAL A 83 20.51 1.21 -9.16
N SER A 84 19.22 0.95 -8.91
CA SER A 84 18.27 0.52 -9.95
C SER A 84 16.85 0.87 -9.54
N ALA A 85 16.08 1.46 -10.45
CA ALA A 85 14.65 1.71 -10.28
C ALA A 85 13.91 1.23 -11.53
N GLY A 86 12.89 0.41 -11.35
CA GLY A 86 12.06 -0.05 -12.47
C GLY A 86 10.83 -0.83 -12.02
N SER A 87 10.33 -1.66 -12.93
CA SER A 87 9.20 -2.55 -12.65
C SER A 87 9.60 -3.64 -11.67
N ASN A 88 8.77 -3.83 -10.65
CA ASN A 88 8.85 -4.85 -9.62
C ASN A 88 10.13 -4.84 -8.78
N LYS A 89 11.01 -3.82 -8.93
CA LYS A 89 12.28 -3.74 -8.22
C LYS A 89 12.76 -2.29 -8.03
N LEU A 90 13.29 -2.02 -6.84
CA LEU A 90 14.03 -0.81 -6.50
C LEU A 90 15.20 -1.20 -5.60
N THR A 91 16.42 -0.86 -6.01
CA THR A 91 17.64 -1.07 -5.22
C THR A 91 18.32 0.27 -5.01
N PHE A 92 18.72 0.54 -3.77
CA PHE A 92 19.43 1.76 -3.40
C PHE A 92 20.40 1.51 -2.25
N GLU A 93 21.31 2.45 -2.08
CA GLU A 93 22.27 2.50 -0.99
C GLU A 93 21.89 3.62 -0.03
N LYS A 94 21.82 3.31 1.27
CA LYS A 94 21.67 4.29 2.35
C LYS A 94 23.00 5.01 2.59
N LYS A 95 22.95 6.27 3.00
CA LYS A 95 24.17 7.03 3.37
C LYS A 95 24.98 6.32 4.45
N GLU A 96 24.30 5.92 5.51
CA GLU A 96 24.91 5.18 6.62
C GLU A 96 24.18 3.86 6.87
N ALA A 97 24.94 2.91 7.43
CA ALA A 97 24.37 1.73 8.06
C ALA A 97 23.57 2.17 9.28
N ALA A 98 22.34 1.67 9.45
CA ALA A 98 21.60 1.97 10.67
C ALA A 98 22.25 1.24 11.84
N GLU A 99 22.46 1.92 12.96
CA GLU A 99 22.92 1.26 14.19
C GLU A 99 21.82 0.32 14.71
N GLY A 100 22.13 -0.97 14.92
CA GLY A 100 21.20 -1.98 15.41
C GLY A 100 20.87 -3.10 14.41
N LYS A 101 19.62 -3.57 14.40
CA LYS A 101 19.18 -4.81 13.71
C LYS A 101 19.29 -4.79 12.17
N ASP A 102 19.50 -3.64 11.53
CA ASP A 102 19.68 -3.52 10.08
C ASP A 102 20.86 -2.60 9.74
N SER A 103 22.07 -3.06 10.08
CA SER A 103 23.35 -2.40 9.78
C SER A 103 23.78 -2.50 8.31
N HIS A 104 22.91 -3.00 7.45
CA HIS A 104 23.14 -3.12 6.02
C HIS A 104 22.99 -1.76 5.32
N LYS A 105 23.89 -1.45 4.38
CA LYS A 105 23.85 -0.21 3.59
C LYS A 105 22.98 -0.35 2.35
N LYS A 106 22.90 -1.54 1.76
CA LYS A 106 22.10 -1.80 0.56
C LYS A 106 20.71 -2.27 0.94
N VAL A 107 19.71 -1.73 0.26
CA VAL A 107 18.30 -2.09 0.43
C VAL A 107 17.70 -2.36 -0.94
N LYS A 108 16.93 -3.45 -1.03
CA LYS A 108 16.18 -3.82 -2.22
C LYS A 108 14.72 -4.05 -1.86
N PHE A 109 13.83 -3.33 -2.53
CA PHE A 109 12.41 -3.64 -2.58
C PHE A 109 12.13 -4.46 -3.83
N ILE A 110 11.45 -5.59 -3.68
CA ILE A 110 11.16 -6.50 -4.78
C ILE A 110 9.77 -7.11 -4.66
N LEU A 111 9.03 -7.12 -5.76
CA LEU A 111 7.73 -7.78 -5.82
C LEU A 111 7.92 -9.24 -6.23
N ASN A 112 7.42 -10.14 -5.40
CA ASN A 112 7.21 -11.53 -5.78
C ASN A 112 5.88 -11.65 -6.51
N THR A 113 5.90 -11.68 -7.84
CA THR A 113 4.69 -11.75 -8.68
C THR A 113 3.93 -13.07 -8.55
N SER A 114 4.59 -14.15 -8.10
CA SER A 114 3.93 -15.44 -7.88
C SER A 114 3.10 -15.47 -6.59
N THR A 115 3.47 -14.68 -5.60
CA THR A 115 2.79 -14.63 -4.28
C THR A 115 2.14 -13.28 -3.98
N ASN A 116 2.29 -12.28 -4.87
CA ASN A 116 1.83 -10.91 -4.71
C ASN A 116 2.31 -10.26 -3.40
N LYS A 117 3.55 -10.56 -3.00
CA LYS A 117 4.18 -10.02 -1.79
C LYS A 117 5.29 -9.06 -2.18
N LEU A 118 5.19 -7.82 -1.69
CA LEU A 118 6.29 -6.87 -1.76
C LEU A 118 7.23 -7.14 -0.60
N MET A 119 8.50 -7.34 -0.92
CA MET A 119 9.53 -7.73 0.03
C MET A 119 10.61 -6.68 0.15
N ARG A 120 11.14 -6.53 1.36
CA ARG A 120 12.37 -5.80 1.66
C ARG A 120 13.50 -6.77 1.94
N GLN A 121 14.58 -6.62 1.21
CA GLN A 121 15.87 -7.26 1.46
C GLN A 121 16.92 -6.20 1.79
N SER A 122 17.93 -6.57 2.55
CA SER A 122 19.09 -5.72 2.81
C SER A 122 20.36 -6.54 2.91
N ALA A 123 21.49 -5.92 2.57
CA ALA A 123 22.81 -6.52 2.68
C ALA A 123 23.91 -5.45 2.84
N SER A 124 25.10 -5.88 3.26
CA SER A 124 26.26 -4.98 3.41
C SER A 124 26.76 -4.42 2.06
N SER A 125 26.60 -5.19 0.98
CA SER A 125 27.03 -4.83 -0.39
C SER A 125 26.05 -5.36 -1.43
N ASP A 126 26.12 -4.85 -2.67
CA ASP A 126 25.15 -5.21 -3.72
C ASP A 126 25.22 -6.69 -4.09
N GLY A 127 26.43 -7.26 -4.15
CA GLY A 127 26.65 -8.68 -4.46
C GLY A 127 26.16 -9.65 -3.38
N SER A 128 25.87 -9.15 -2.17
CA SER A 128 25.33 -9.95 -1.07
C SER A 128 23.81 -9.84 -0.92
N LEU A 129 23.14 -9.06 -1.76
CA LEU A 129 21.67 -9.06 -1.79
C LEU A 129 21.18 -10.43 -2.29
N PRO A 130 20.18 -11.05 -1.63
CA PRO A 130 19.61 -12.30 -2.10
C PRO A 130 19.17 -12.18 -3.57
N ALA A 131 19.55 -13.13 -4.42
CA ALA A 131 19.15 -13.11 -5.83
C ALA A 131 17.66 -13.43 -6.02
N ASP A 132 17.06 -14.10 -5.03
CA ASP A 132 15.66 -14.49 -5.06
C ASP A 132 14.69 -13.33 -4.82
N ASN A 133 13.42 -13.60 -5.11
CA ASN A 133 12.29 -12.70 -4.84
C ASN A 133 11.46 -13.20 -3.64
N THR A 134 11.99 -14.11 -2.83
CA THR A 134 11.23 -14.82 -1.75
C THR A 134 11.81 -14.60 -0.36
N SER A 135 13.04 -14.13 -0.26
CA SER A 135 13.73 -13.85 0.99
C SER A 135 13.50 -12.41 1.45
N GLY A 136 13.57 -12.17 2.75
CA GLY A 136 13.45 -10.84 3.35
C GLY A 136 12.15 -10.61 4.12
N ASN A 137 11.93 -9.36 4.52
CA ASN A 137 10.76 -8.94 5.30
C ASN A 137 9.60 -8.58 4.38
N VAL A 138 8.42 -9.10 4.64
CA VAL A 138 7.21 -8.73 3.87
C VAL A 138 6.78 -7.32 4.24
N LEU A 139 6.77 -6.43 3.26
CA LEU A 139 6.32 -5.04 3.41
C LEU A 139 4.84 -4.88 3.15
N ALA A 140 4.32 -5.56 2.12
CA ALA A 140 2.93 -5.51 1.71
C ALA A 140 2.51 -6.85 1.08
N MET A 141 1.21 -7.15 1.15
CA MET A 141 0.61 -8.33 0.53
C MET A 141 -0.48 -7.91 -0.45
N ASN A 142 -0.81 -8.79 -1.40
CA ASN A 142 -1.78 -8.56 -2.46
C ASN A 142 -1.41 -7.38 -3.38
N VAL A 143 -0.10 -7.17 -3.58
CA VAL A 143 0.42 -6.19 -4.53
C VAL A 143 0.48 -6.86 -5.90
N GLU A 144 -0.25 -6.30 -6.86
CA GLU A 144 -0.30 -6.74 -8.25
C GLU A 144 0.87 -6.16 -9.06
N SER A 145 1.16 -4.87 -8.87
CA SER A 145 2.29 -4.22 -9.52
C SER A 145 3.03 -3.26 -8.58
N PHE A 146 4.35 -3.22 -8.71
CA PHE A 146 5.21 -2.26 -8.03
C PHE A 146 6.07 -1.59 -9.08
N THR A 147 6.12 -0.26 -9.10
CA THR A 147 6.98 0.48 -10.02
C THR A 147 7.72 1.56 -9.27
N ALA A 148 9.03 1.61 -9.46
CA ALA A 148 9.86 2.72 -9.03
C ALA A 148 10.44 3.44 -10.25
N THR A 149 10.40 4.76 -10.24
CA THR A 149 11.02 5.59 -11.28
C THR A 149 11.91 6.60 -10.61
N LYS A 150 13.18 6.66 -11.01
CA LYS A 150 14.05 7.79 -10.71
C LYS A 150 13.98 8.79 -11.86
N ASP A 151 13.94 10.07 -11.53
CA ASP A 151 14.10 11.17 -12.47
C ASP A 151 15.46 11.84 -12.20
N GLY A 152 16.10 12.43 -13.21
CA GLY A 152 17.42 13.11 -13.13
C GLY A 152 17.43 14.38 -12.27
N LYS A 153 16.45 14.52 -11.37
CA LYS A 153 16.25 15.67 -10.47
C LYS A 153 16.15 15.22 -9.02
N ASN A 154 16.88 14.16 -8.66
CA ASN A 154 16.88 13.59 -7.31
C ASN A 154 15.45 13.27 -6.80
N ARG A 155 14.63 12.65 -7.64
CA ARG A 155 13.23 12.35 -7.34
C ARG A 155 12.95 10.88 -7.62
N VAL A 156 12.45 10.19 -6.61
CA VAL A 156 12.00 8.80 -6.72
C VAL A 156 10.48 8.76 -6.57
N VAL A 157 9.80 8.26 -7.61
CA VAL A 157 8.37 8.01 -7.60
C VAL A 157 8.14 6.53 -7.39
N VAL A 158 7.40 6.18 -6.35
CA VAL A 158 6.99 4.80 -6.07
C VAL A 158 5.49 4.68 -6.31
N LYS A 159 5.10 3.66 -7.06
CA LYS A 159 3.71 3.29 -7.33
C LYS A 159 3.47 1.84 -6.91
N LEU A 160 2.36 1.63 -6.23
CA LEU A 160 1.82 0.31 -5.88
C LEU A 160 0.42 0.19 -6.47
N GLU A 161 0.14 -0.99 -7.00
CA GLU A 161 -1.19 -1.41 -7.40
C GLU A 161 -1.52 -2.70 -6.66
N PHE A 162 -2.70 -2.76 -6.05
CA PHE A 162 -3.17 -3.95 -5.36
C PHE A 162 -4.17 -4.70 -6.23
N ILE A 163 -4.34 -6.00 -5.96
CA ILE A 163 -5.24 -6.90 -6.71
C ILE A 163 -6.71 -6.41 -6.75
N ASP A 164 -7.11 -5.53 -5.84
CA ASP A 164 -8.44 -4.91 -5.87
C ASP A 164 -8.55 -3.68 -6.78
N GLY A 165 -7.50 -3.40 -7.56
CA GLY A 165 -7.39 -2.26 -8.46
C GLY A 165 -7.07 -0.95 -7.75
N SER A 166 -6.86 -0.95 -6.43
CA SER A 166 -6.47 0.27 -5.73
C SER A 166 -5.02 0.63 -6.05
N GLN A 167 -4.81 1.90 -6.40
CA GLN A 167 -3.51 2.44 -6.77
C GLN A 167 -3.04 3.46 -5.75
N TRP A 168 -1.78 3.34 -5.34
CA TRP A 168 -1.17 4.19 -4.35
C TRP A 168 0.18 4.68 -4.85
N ARG A 169 0.46 5.96 -4.66
CA ARG A 169 1.66 6.61 -5.18
C ARG A 169 2.27 7.50 -4.11
N THR A 170 3.59 7.49 -4.01
CA THR A 170 4.34 8.48 -3.25
C THR A 170 5.50 9.01 -4.07
N THR A 171 5.91 10.24 -3.76
CA THR A 171 7.08 10.88 -4.35
C THR A 171 8.03 11.23 -3.22
N VAL A 172 9.29 10.82 -3.37
CA VAL A 172 10.32 10.97 -2.35
C VAL A 172 11.51 11.68 -2.96
N TYR A 173 12.05 12.63 -2.22
CA TYR A 173 13.31 13.30 -2.54
C TYR A 173 14.34 12.81 -1.52
N PRO A 174 15.28 11.93 -1.91
CA PRO A 174 16.35 11.51 -1.03
C PRO A 174 17.19 12.69 -0.56
N ARG A 175 17.48 12.75 0.74
CA ARG A 175 18.21 13.86 1.38
C ARG A 175 19.71 13.80 1.14
N ASN A 176 20.23 12.61 0.91
CA ASN A 176 21.66 12.33 0.85
C ASN A 176 22.13 12.01 -0.57
N TYR A 177 21.30 12.26 -1.58
CA TYR A 177 21.63 11.96 -2.96
C TYR A 177 22.68 12.95 -3.45
N ASN A 178 23.81 12.43 -3.92
CA ASN A 178 24.78 13.23 -4.63
C ASN A 178 24.26 13.41 -6.06
N ILE A 179 24.04 14.67 -6.46
CA ILE A 179 23.58 15.04 -7.81
C ILE A 179 24.75 14.97 -8.82
N ASP A 180 25.99 14.80 -8.33
CA ASP A 180 27.21 14.99 -9.11
C ASP A 180 27.61 13.81 -10.03
N ASP A 181 26.74 12.82 -10.22
CA ASP A 181 27.01 11.62 -11.05
C ASP A 181 26.01 11.46 -12.22
N ASP A 182 25.22 12.51 -12.50
CA ASP A 182 24.49 12.62 -13.76
C ASP A 182 25.39 13.40 -14.75
N GLY A 183 26.36 12.69 -15.33
CA GLY A 183 27.15 13.07 -16.52
C GLY A 183 27.24 14.56 -16.83
N ASP A 184 28.31 15.20 -16.34
CA ASP A 184 28.88 16.31 -17.11
C ASP A 184 29.47 15.70 -18.37
N ASP A 185 28.63 15.63 -19.40
CA ASP A 185 29.04 15.45 -20.79
C ASP A 185 29.81 16.72 -21.19
N GLY A 186 30.99 16.89 -20.60
CA GLY A 186 31.95 17.94 -20.90
C GLY A 186 32.40 17.80 -22.34
N GLY A 187 31.56 18.29 -23.24
CA GLY A 187 31.87 18.45 -24.65
C GLY A 187 33.00 19.46 -24.81
N GLY A 188 34.01 19.06 -25.59
CA GLY A 188 34.74 19.97 -26.46
C GLY A 188 35.90 20.74 -25.82
N GLY A 189 37.09 20.18 -26.01
CA GLY A 189 38.37 20.91 -25.96
C GLY A 189 39.45 19.92 -26.35
N GLY A 190 39.63 19.65 -27.64
CA GLY A 190 40.56 20.45 -28.41
C GLY A 190 41.88 19.71 -28.45
N SER A 191 41.92 18.66 -29.27
CA SER A 191 43.15 18.04 -29.75
C SER A 191 43.97 19.07 -30.52
N GLY A 192 45.24 19.24 -30.17
CA GLY A 192 46.18 19.98 -30.97
C GLY A 192 47.25 20.64 -30.12
N ASP A 193 48.21 19.85 -29.66
CA ASP A 193 49.57 20.31 -29.45
C ASP A 193 50.46 19.29 -30.15
N ASP A 194 50.68 19.55 -31.43
CA ASP A 194 51.74 18.96 -32.24
C ASP A 194 53.07 19.55 -31.74
N ASP A 195 53.72 18.87 -30.80
CA ASP A 195 55.12 19.18 -30.47
C ASP A 195 56.03 18.54 -31.53
N ASP A 196 56.26 19.36 -32.54
CA ASP A 196 57.27 19.32 -33.58
C ASP A 196 58.68 19.28 -32.95
N THR A 197 59.23 18.09 -32.71
CA THR A 197 60.68 17.93 -32.52
C THR A 197 61.31 17.65 -33.87
N GLY A 198 61.63 18.75 -34.55
CA GLY A 198 62.41 18.77 -35.77
C GLY A 198 63.75 18.07 -35.60
N ASP A 199 64.07 17.32 -36.65
CA ASP A 199 65.41 16.92 -37.04
C ASP A 199 66.33 18.13 -37.06
N ASP A 200 67.51 18.01 -36.46
CA ASP A 200 68.72 18.63 -36.98
C ASP A 200 69.77 17.51 -37.03
N ASP A 201 69.98 17.04 -38.26
CA ASP A 201 71.22 16.45 -38.73
C ASP A 201 72.40 17.34 -38.31
N ASP A 202 73.51 16.75 -37.91
CA ASP A 202 74.81 17.14 -38.45
C ASP A 202 75.86 16.10 -38.10
N ASP A 203 76.45 15.60 -39.18
CA ASP A 203 77.67 14.83 -39.27
C ASP A 203 78.81 15.50 -38.48
N ASP A 204 79.74 14.68 -37.97
CA ASP A 204 81.16 14.96 -38.21
C ASP A 204 82.00 13.72 -37.87
N ASP A 205 82.76 13.36 -38.89
CA ASP A 205 83.87 12.45 -38.94
C ASP A 205 84.98 12.78 -37.92
N ASP A 206 85.81 11.78 -37.61
CA ASP A 206 87.27 11.83 -37.72
C ASP A 206 87.99 10.97 -36.66
N ASP A 207 88.59 9.88 -37.17
CA ASP A 207 89.99 9.50 -37.01
C ASP A 207 90.71 9.74 -35.66
N ALA A 208 91.03 8.64 -34.95
CA ALA A 208 92.41 8.16 -34.65
C ALA A 208 92.44 7.13 -33.50
#